data_AF-A0A1Z5SDM2-F1
#
_entry.id   AF-A0A1Z5SDM2-F1
#
_cell.length_a   1.000
_cell.length_b   1.000
_cell.length_c   1.000
_cell.angle_alpha   90.00
_cell.angle_beta   90.00
_cell.angle_gamma   90.00
#
_symmetry.space_group_name_H-M   'P 1'
#
loop_
_entity.id
_entity.type
_entity.pdbx_description
1 polymer ?
#
loop_
_entity_poly.entity_id
_entity_poly.type
_entity_poly.pdbx_seq_one_letter_code
_entity_poly.pdbx_strand_id
1 'polypeptide(L)'
;MTSIFLPELKTDVLEAAKLAGDDNALWDLYIQPLHEELYRRQDFNFLDDLSEGQQLLLSYDYVQMQVMQGGFIQLIQNGYIGLLPTMPGWLDVVGCHDMAKTIDDVLKVYVLNRDALDKKTTVEEFAQLYSEFQEFEVLDEQFHTQHPKTFYTLLQYAIHHTEEFFRLI
;
A
#
# COMPACT_ATOMS: atom_id res chain seq x y z
N MET A 1 -12.53 -12.34 -0.44
CA MET A 1 -13.97 -12.05 -0.72
C MET A 1 -14.13 -11.47 -2.13
N THR A 2 -15.28 -11.62 -2.80
CA THR A 2 -15.55 -10.96 -4.10
C THR A 2 -15.89 -9.49 -3.88
N SER A 3 -15.23 -8.58 -4.60
CA SER A 3 -15.49 -7.13 -4.49
C SER A 3 -16.91 -6.79 -4.94
N ILE A 4 -17.52 -5.80 -4.25
CA ILE A 4 -18.77 -5.19 -4.70
C ILE A 4 -18.56 -3.83 -5.38
N PHE A 5 -17.34 -3.28 -5.34
CA PHE A 5 -16.97 -2.06 -6.07
C PHE A 5 -16.17 -2.40 -7.33
N LEU A 6 -16.87 -2.39 -8.46
CA LEU A 6 -16.32 -2.65 -9.79
C LEU A 6 -16.63 -1.49 -10.73
N PRO A 7 -15.78 -0.44 -10.78
CA PRO A 7 -15.91 0.63 -11.76
C PRO A 7 -15.92 0.09 -13.19
N GLU A 8 -16.67 0.76 -14.06
CA GLU A 8 -16.74 0.38 -15.48
C GLU A 8 -15.50 0.88 -16.22
N LEU A 9 -14.83 -0.03 -16.94
CA LEU A 9 -13.67 0.28 -17.76
C LEU A 9 -13.87 -0.29 -19.16
N LYS A 10 -13.67 0.53 -20.19
CA LYS A 10 -13.76 0.03 -21.57
C LYS A 10 -12.59 -0.89 -21.87
N THR A 11 -12.88 -2.00 -22.51
CA THR A 11 -11.88 -3.03 -22.84
C THR A 11 -10.74 -2.47 -23.70
N ASP A 12 -11.04 -1.59 -24.65
CA ASP A 12 -10.05 -0.96 -25.53
C ASP A 12 -9.08 -0.02 -24.78
N VAL A 13 -9.57 0.68 -23.75
CA VAL A 13 -8.74 1.53 -22.88
C VAL A 13 -7.74 0.69 -22.09
N LEU A 14 -8.18 -0.43 -21.49
CA LEU A 14 -7.30 -1.32 -20.75
C LEU A 14 -6.22 -1.92 -21.65
N GLU A 15 -6.59 -2.42 -22.82
CA GLU A 15 -5.63 -3.01 -23.76
C GLU A 15 -4.64 -1.96 -24.29
N ALA A 16 -5.09 -0.74 -24.56
CA ALA A 16 -4.20 0.36 -24.92
C ALA A 16 -3.20 0.70 -23.80
N ALA A 17 -3.65 0.73 -22.53
CA ALA A 17 -2.79 0.99 -21.38
C ALA A 17 -1.72 -0.10 -21.21
N LYS A 18 -2.08 -1.38 -21.36
CA LYS A 18 -1.13 -2.50 -21.34
C LYS A 18 -0.08 -2.39 -22.45
N LEU A 19 -0.49 -2.02 -23.66
CA LEU A 19 0.39 -1.88 -24.82
C LEU A 19 1.34 -0.68 -24.73
N ALA A 20 0.98 0.36 -23.97
CA ALA A 20 1.82 1.53 -23.78
C ALA A 20 3.12 1.21 -23.02
N GLY A 21 3.12 0.16 -22.19
CA GLY A 21 4.30 -0.27 -21.43
C GLY A 21 4.74 0.71 -20.34
N ASP A 22 3.84 1.61 -19.91
CA ASP A 22 4.05 2.51 -18.78
C ASP A 22 3.41 1.90 -17.52
N ASP A 23 4.22 1.22 -16.73
CA ASP A 23 3.76 0.51 -15.53
C ASP A 23 3.16 1.46 -14.47
N ASN A 24 3.63 2.71 -14.37
CA ASN A 24 3.08 3.68 -13.43
C ASN A 24 1.71 4.17 -13.89
N ALA A 25 1.56 4.49 -15.18
CA ALA A 25 0.26 4.87 -15.72
C ALA A 25 -0.75 3.71 -15.65
N LEU A 26 -0.28 2.47 -15.82
CA LEU A 26 -1.14 1.30 -15.66
C LEU A 26 -1.50 1.06 -14.19
N TRP A 27 -0.57 1.23 -13.25
CA TRP A 27 -0.86 1.20 -11.81
C TRP A 27 -1.93 2.24 -11.44
N ASP A 28 -1.76 3.47 -11.89
CA ASP A 28 -2.71 4.57 -11.64
C ASP A 28 -4.09 4.25 -12.18
N LEU A 29 -4.20 3.60 -13.36
CA LEU A 29 -5.48 3.16 -13.91
C LEU A 29 -6.24 2.25 -12.94
N TYR A 30 -5.56 1.31 -12.28
CA TYR A 30 -6.16 0.39 -11.30
C TYR A 30 -6.48 1.07 -9.96
N ILE A 31 -5.63 1.98 -9.51
CA ILE A 31 -5.69 2.54 -8.15
C ILE A 31 -6.58 3.78 -8.06
N GLN A 32 -6.57 4.65 -9.08
CA GLN A 32 -7.28 5.93 -9.05
C GLN A 32 -8.79 5.78 -8.72
N PRO A 33 -9.54 4.82 -9.29
CA PRO A 33 -10.96 4.66 -8.95
C PRO A 33 -11.19 4.29 -7.48
N LEU A 34 -10.26 3.57 -6.86
CA LEU A 34 -10.34 3.20 -5.44
C LEU A 34 -10.13 4.43 -4.55
N HIS A 35 -9.14 5.27 -4.86
CA HIS A 35 -8.92 6.55 -4.16
C HIS A 35 -10.11 7.49 -4.31
N GLU A 36 -10.63 7.64 -5.53
CA GLU A 36 -11.77 8.52 -5.81
C GLU A 36 -13.00 8.09 -5.02
N GLU A 37 -13.26 6.79 -4.94
CA GLU A 37 -14.40 6.27 -4.20
C GLU A 37 -14.23 6.41 -2.69
N LEU A 38 -13.04 6.10 -2.16
CA LEU A 38 -12.71 6.33 -0.74
C LEU A 38 -12.90 7.81 -0.37
N TYR A 39 -12.41 8.72 -1.22
CA TYR A 39 -12.56 10.16 -1.03
C TYR A 39 -14.02 10.60 -1.11
N ARG A 40 -14.79 10.06 -2.08
CA ARG A 40 -16.21 10.40 -2.27
C ARG A 40 -17.08 9.96 -1.09
N ARG A 41 -16.80 8.79 -0.51
CA ARG A 41 -17.58 8.24 0.62
C ARG A 41 -17.23 8.91 1.94
N GLN A 42 -15.97 9.31 2.12
CA GLN A 42 -15.44 9.82 3.40
C GLN A 42 -15.71 8.85 4.57
N ASP A 43 -15.84 7.56 4.28
CA ASP A 43 -16.03 6.49 5.27
C ASP A 43 -15.03 5.36 5.04
N PHE A 44 -14.65 4.71 6.13
CA PHE A 44 -13.74 3.55 6.09
C PHE A 44 -14.47 2.23 5.86
N ASN A 45 -15.81 2.23 5.92
CA ASN A 45 -16.62 1.05 5.59
C ASN A 45 -16.42 0.63 4.12
N PHE A 46 -15.99 1.55 3.26
CA PHE A 46 -15.59 1.24 1.90
C PHE A 46 -14.55 0.10 1.80
N LEU A 47 -13.63 -0.02 2.76
CA LEU A 47 -12.64 -1.11 2.71
C LEU A 47 -13.30 -2.50 2.82
N ASP A 48 -14.45 -2.61 3.50
CA ASP A 48 -15.20 -3.87 3.62
C ASP A 48 -15.88 -4.28 2.30
N ASP A 49 -16.06 -3.33 1.37
CA ASP A 49 -16.66 -3.57 0.05
C ASP A 49 -15.62 -4.05 -0.99
N LEU A 50 -14.33 -3.97 -0.66
CA LEU A 50 -13.22 -4.27 -1.55
C LEU A 50 -12.80 -5.75 -1.47
N SER A 51 -12.34 -6.31 -2.59
CA SER A 51 -11.62 -7.59 -2.55
C SER A 51 -10.31 -7.45 -1.76
N GLU A 52 -9.74 -8.57 -1.31
CA GLU A 52 -8.42 -8.57 -0.67
C GLU A 52 -7.34 -8.01 -1.61
N GLY A 53 -7.44 -8.27 -2.92
CA GLY A 53 -6.58 -7.69 -3.94
C GLY A 53 -6.69 -6.16 -4.00
N GLN A 54 -7.91 -5.62 -4.01
CA GLN A 54 -8.14 -4.18 -3.99
C GLN A 54 -7.68 -3.52 -2.67
N GLN A 55 -7.95 -4.16 -1.53
CA GLN A 55 -7.48 -3.67 -0.22
C GLN A 55 -5.96 -3.64 -0.16
N LEU A 56 -5.29 -4.69 -0.64
CA LEU A 56 -3.83 -4.76 -0.73
C LEU A 56 -3.29 -3.63 -1.61
N LEU A 57 -3.81 -3.48 -2.83
CA LEU A 57 -3.33 -2.49 -3.79
C LEU A 57 -3.51 -1.05 -3.28
N LEU A 58 -4.70 -0.72 -2.77
CA LEU A 58 -4.99 0.59 -2.18
C LEU A 58 -4.12 0.88 -0.96
N SER A 59 -3.99 -0.09 -0.05
CA SER A 59 -3.17 0.08 1.16
C SER A 59 -1.70 0.22 0.82
N TYR A 60 -1.18 -0.62 -0.08
CA TYR A 60 0.21 -0.58 -0.51
C TYR A 60 0.53 0.76 -1.20
N ASP A 61 -0.40 1.31 -1.98
CA ASP A 61 -0.24 2.62 -2.62
C ASP A 61 0.01 3.74 -1.59
N TYR A 62 -0.80 3.80 -0.53
CA TYR A 62 -0.56 4.74 0.57
C TYR A 62 0.77 4.48 1.29
N VAL A 63 1.13 3.21 1.51
CA VAL A 63 2.40 2.85 2.16
C VAL A 63 3.59 3.34 1.34
N GLN A 64 3.65 3.04 0.04
CA GLN A 64 4.76 3.50 -0.82
C GLN A 64 4.86 5.03 -0.86
N MET A 65 3.73 5.75 -0.90
CA MET A 65 3.73 7.22 -0.90
C MET A 65 4.37 7.81 0.36
N GLN A 66 4.22 7.16 1.52
CA GLN A 66 4.84 7.59 2.78
C GLN A 66 6.29 7.13 2.90
N VAL A 67 6.52 5.82 2.75
CA VAL A 67 7.83 5.21 3.04
C VAL A 67 8.88 5.64 2.02
N MET A 68 8.52 5.74 0.74
CA MET A 68 9.48 6.18 -0.29
C MET A 68 9.91 7.65 -0.14
N GLN A 69 9.16 8.46 0.61
CA GLN A 69 9.47 9.88 0.85
C GLN A 69 10.13 10.14 2.21
N GLY A 70 9.67 9.45 3.26
CA GLY A 70 10.11 9.70 4.63
C GLY A 70 10.17 8.47 5.53
N GLY A 71 10.10 7.26 4.98
CA GLY A 71 10.24 6.03 5.77
C GLY A 71 9.04 5.69 6.66
N PHE A 72 9.17 4.60 7.41
CA PHE A 72 8.13 4.07 8.29
C PHE A 72 7.81 5.00 9.48
N ILE A 73 8.78 5.78 9.97
CA ILE A 73 8.52 6.77 11.02
C ILE A 73 7.52 7.83 10.54
N GLN A 74 7.67 8.33 9.31
CA GLN A 74 6.71 9.25 8.71
C GLN A 74 5.34 8.60 8.55
N LEU A 75 5.29 7.36 8.05
CA LEU A 75 4.05 6.60 7.92
C LEU A 75 3.29 6.51 9.26
N ILE A 76 4.00 6.16 10.34
CA ILE A 76 3.42 6.02 11.68
C ILE A 76 2.92 7.37 12.20
N GLN A 77 3.75 8.42 12.12
CA GLN A 77 3.42 9.76 12.63
C GLN A 77 2.28 10.42 11.85
N ASN A 78 2.13 10.10 10.57
CA ASN A 78 0.99 10.52 9.75
C ASN A 78 -0.27 9.66 10.00
N GLY A 79 -0.22 8.66 10.89
CA GLY A 79 -1.36 7.87 11.31
C GLY A 79 -1.70 6.68 10.40
N TYR A 80 -0.82 6.31 9.47
CA TYR A 80 -1.07 5.24 8.48
C TYR A 80 -0.68 3.84 8.96
N ILE A 81 -0.21 3.68 10.20
CA ILE A 81 0.20 2.38 10.75
C ILE A 81 -0.92 1.34 10.74
N GLY A 82 -2.19 1.80 10.77
CA GLY A 82 -3.37 0.93 10.68
C GLY A 82 -3.53 0.18 9.36
N LEU A 83 -2.79 0.55 8.30
CA LEU A 83 -2.79 -0.14 7.00
C LEU A 83 -1.94 -1.42 7.00
N LEU A 84 -0.99 -1.54 7.92
CA LEU A 84 0.02 -2.62 7.90
C LEU A 84 -0.45 -3.97 8.47
N PRO A 85 -1.32 -4.09 9.50
CA PRO A 85 -1.55 -5.36 10.20
C PRO A 85 -1.97 -6.55 9.34
N THR A 86 -2.80 -6.33 8.32
CA THR A 86 -3.28 -7.40 7.42
C THR A 86 -2.36 -7.60 6.21
N MET A 87 -1.52 -6.61 5.91
CA MET A 87 -0.72 -6.58 4.69
C MET A 87 0.27 -7.74 4.53
N PRO A 88 0.98 -8.24 5.58
CA PRO A 88 1.83 -9.41 5.43
C PRO A 88 1.10 -10.63 4.86
N GLY A 89 -0.11 -10.91 5.34
CA GLY A 89 -0.91 -12.04 4.86
C GLY A 89 -1.33 -11.88 3.39
N TRP A 90 -1.74 -10.67 2.99
CA TRP A 90 -2.06 -10.38 1.59
C TRP A 90 -0.83 -10.48 0.68
N LEU A 91 0.31 -9.95 1.12
CA LEU A 91 1.58 -10.03 0.38
C LEU A 91 2.06 -11.47 0.21
N ASP A 92 1.89 -12.32 1.22
CA ASP A 92 2.22 -13.75 1.12
C ASP A 92 1.36 -14.47 0.08
N VAL A 93 0.06 -14.17 0.01
CA VAL A 93 -0.87 -14.75 -0.98
C VAL A 93 -0.43 -14.43 -2.41
N VAL A 94 0.09 -13.23 -2.66
CA VAL A 94 0.56 -12.79 -3.99
C VAL A 94 2.05 -13.09 -4.24
N GLY A 95 2.73 -13.78 -3.32
CA GLY A 95 4.12 -14.20 -3.48
C GLY A 95 5.19 -13.16 -3.13
N CYS A 96 4.82 -12.06 -2.48
CA CYS A 96 5.70 -10.98 -2.04
C CYS A 96 6.27 -11.23 -0.63
N HIS A 97 6.81 -12.43 -0.37
CA HIS A 97 7.25 -12.87 0.96
C HIS A 97 8.32 -11.98 1.62
N ASP A 98 9.27 -11.47 0.84
CA ASP A 98 10.33 -10.59 1.38
C ASP A 98 9.73 -9.30 1.94
N MET A 99 8.76 -8.71 1.21
CA MET A 99 8.05 -7.52 1.65
C MET A 99 7.14 -7.84 2.83
N ALA A 100 6.43 -8.98 2.82
CA ALA A 100 5.60 -9.41 3.94
C ALA A 100 6.42 -9.46 5.24
N LYS A 101 7.64 -10.02 5.17
CA LYS A 101 8.57 -10.06 6.29
C LYS A 101 9.02 -8.67 6.75
N THR A 102 9.36 -7.77 5.82
CA THR A 102 9.72 -6.38 6.15
C THR A 102 8.59 -5.68 6.91
N ILE A 103 7.35 -5.81 6.44
CA ILE A 103 6.17 -5.21 7.10
C ILE A 103 5.90 -5.85 8.48
N ASP A 104 6.06 -7.17 8.61
CA ASP A 104 5.94 -7.86 9.91
C ASP A 104 7.01 -7.38 10.90
N ASP A 105 8.25 -7.19 10.45
CA ASP A 105 9.34 -6.67 11.28
C ASP A 105 9.08 -5.19 11.70
N VAL A 106 8.51 -4.36 10.82
CA VAL A 106 8.02 -3.00 11.15
C VAL A 106 6.95 -3.04 12.25
N LEU A 107 5.96 -3.91 12.12
CA LEU A 107 4.89 -4.05 13.12
C LEU A 107 5.44 -4.45 14.49
N LYS A 108 6.45 -5.34 14.55
CA LYS A 108 7.12 -5.71 15.81
C LYS A 108 7.79 -4.52 16.47
N VAL A 109 8.60 -3.77 15.71
CA VAL A 109 9.29 -2.57 16.24
C VAL A 109 8.27 -1.54 16.71
N TYR A 110 7.19 -1.32 15.94
CA TYR A 110 6.11 -0.41 16.33
C TYR A 110 5.45 -0.85 17.65
N VAL A 111 5.04 -2.11 17.78
CA VAL A 111 4.35 -2.59 18.99
C VAL A 111 5.23 -2.48 20.24
N LEU A 112 6.53 -2.77 20.12
CA LEU A 112 7.47 -2.64 21.23
C LEU A 112 7.69 -1.20 21.69
N ASN A 113 7.49 -0.23 20.79
CA ASN A 113 7.79 1.19 21.02
C ASN A 113 6.56 2.11 20.90
N ARG A 114 5.35 1.53 20.95
CA ARG A 114 4.08 2.21 20.65
C ARG A 114 3.87 3.48 21.47
N ASP A 115 4.18 3.42 22.76
CA ASP A 115 4.02 4.56 23.68
C ASP A 115 4.89 5.78 23.30
N ALA A 116 5.99 5.57 22.58
CA ALA A 116 6.82 6.63 22.04
C ALA A 116 6.33 7.08 20.66
N LEU A 117 6.00 6.12 19.80
CA LEU A 117 5.66 6.36 18.39
C LEU A 117 4.25 6.90 18.15
N ASP A 118 3.28 6.66 19.04
CA ASP A 118 1.90 7.19 18.93
C ASP A 118 1.77 8.62 19.47
N LYS A 119 2.81 9.17 20.10
CA LYS A 119 2.77 10.53 20.65
C LYS A 119 2.80 11.55 19.52
N LYS A 120 1.99 12.61 19.69
CA LYS A 120 2.11 13.82 18.86
C LYS A 120 3.48 14.45 19.11
N THR A 121 4.25 14.65 18.05
CA THR A 121 5.57 15.28 18.12
C THR A 121 5.53 16.69 17.55
N THR A 122 6.40 17.57 18.05
CA THR A 122 6.82 18.76 17.29
C THR A 122 7.68 18.36 16.09
N VAL A 123 8.08 19.33 15.26
CA VAL A 123 8.98 19.07 14.12
C VAL A 123 10.35 18.59 14.60
N GLU A 124 10.85 19.17 15.69
CA GLU A 124 12.14 18.81 16.28
C GLU A 124 12.09 17.41 16.90
N GLU A 125 11.02 17.09 17.63
CA GLU A 125 10.80 15.77 18.20
C GLU A 125 10.63 14.70 17.10
N PHE A 126 9.94 15.03 16.00
CA PHE A 126 9.81 14.15 14.84
C PHE A 126 11.17 13.82 14.22
N ALA A 127 12.03 14.81 14.01
CA ALA A 127 13.38 14.59 13.49
C ALA A 127 14.23 13.73 14.43
N GLN A 128 14.03 13.87 15.74
CA GLN A 128 14.75 13.08 16.75
C GLN A 128 14.37 11.59 16.72
N LEU A 129 13.14 11.23 16.33
CA LEU A 129 12.70 9.84 16.22
C LEU A 129 13.61 9.00 15.31
N TYR A 130 14.12 9.57 14.20
CA TYR A 130 15.04 8.85 13.30
C TYR A 130 16.38 8.51 13.97
N SER A 131 16.82 9.32 14.93
CA SER A 131 18.03 9.01 15.71
C SER A 131 17.76 8.01 16.83
N GLU A 132 16.56 8.03 17.41
CA GLU A 132 16.18 7.14 18.52
C GLU A 132 15.83 5.73 18.03
N PHE A 133 15.21 5.60 16.86
CA PHE A 133 14.75 4.34 16.30
C PHE A 133 15.51 3.96 15.03
N GLN A 134 16.84 3.81 15.16
CA GLN A 134 17.71 3.44 14.04
C GLN A 134 17.37 2.09 13.39
N GLU A 135 16.62 1.23 14.09
CA GLU A 135 16.09 -0.01 13.52
C GLU A 135 15.17 0.24 12.31
N PHE A 136 14.46 1.37 12.26
CA PHE A 136 13.66 1.74 11.10
C PHE A 136 14.50 2.08 9.87
N GLU A 137 15.73 2.57 10.01
CA GLU A 137 16.61 2.84 8.87
C GLU A 137 16.87 1.56 8.05
N VAL A 138 17.11 0.44 8.75
CA VAL A 138 17.30 -0.86 8.11
C VAL A 138 16.02 -1.36 7.45
N LEU A 139 14.85 -1.13 8.08
CA LEU A 139 13.56 -1.53 7.53
C LEU A 139 13.16 -0.68 6.32
N ASP A 140 13.45 0.62 6.35
CA ASP A 140 13.27 1.55 5.23
C ASP A 140 14.12 1.09 4.04
N GLU A 141 15.41 0.79 4.27
CA GLU A 141 16.30 0.27 3.22
C GLU A 141 15.80 -1.05 2.62
N GLN A 142 15.30 -1.96 3.47
CA GLN A 142 14.70 -3.22 3.02
C GLN A 142 13.47 -2.96 2.14
N PHE A 143 12.57 -2.07 2.57
CA PHE A 143 11.42 -1.67 1.78
C PHE A 143 11.84 -1.09 0.43
N HIS A 144 12.75 -0.11 0.42
CA HIS A 144 13.27 0.51 -0.81
C HIS A 144 13.88 -0.52 -1.77
N THR A 145 14.65 -1.48 -1.23
CA THR A 145 15.29 -2.53 -2.03
C THR A 145 14.27 -3.49 -2.64
N GLN A 146 13.25 -3.86 -1.88
CA GLN A 146 12.23 -4.83 -2.29
C GLN A 146 11.10 -4.20 -3.10
N HIS A 147 10.90 -2.89 -2.99
CA HIS A 147 9.79 -2.14 -3.58
C HIS A 147 9.64 -2.37 -5.09
N PRO A 148 10.69 -2.25 -5.94
CA PRO A 148 10.51 -2.42 -7.39
C PRO A 148 9.95 -3.79 -7.78
N LYS A 149 10.43 -4.86 -7.14
CA LYS A 149 9.93 -6.23 -7.35
C LYS A 149 8.50 -6.38 -6.85
N THR A 150 8.20 -5.81 -5.68
CA THR A 150 6.86 -5.87 -5.08
C THR A 150 5.85 -5.14 -5.94
N PHE A 151 6.14 -3.89 -6.32
CA PHE A 151 5.32 -3.08 -7.23
C PHE A 151 5.00 -3.83 -8.52
N TYR A 152 6.02 -4.38 -9.18
CA TYR A 152 5.82 -5.15 -10.41
C TYR A 152 4.92 -6.38 -10.17
N THR A 153 5.14 -7.11 -9.08
CA THR A 153 4.34 -8.30 -8.75
C THR A 153 2.88 -7.95 -8.48
N LEU A 154 2.62 -6.87 -7.75
CA LEU A 154 1.26 -6.38 -7.48
C LEU A 154 0.57 -5.88 -8.75
N LEU A 155 1.30 -5.19 -9.64
CA LEU A 155 0.77 -4.77 -10.93
C LEU A 155 0.40 -5.99 -11.80
N GLN A 156 1.28 -6.99 -11.86
CA GLN A 156 0.97 -8.23 -12.58
C GLN A 156 -0.20 -8.98 -11.95
N TYR A 157 -0.34 -8.99 -10.62
CA TYR A 157 -1.53 -9.53 -9.97
C TYR A 157 -2.80 -8.82 -10.46
N ALA A 158 -2.84 -7.49 -10.43
CA ALA A 158 -4.01 -6.73 -10.87
C ALA A 158 -4.36 -6.97 -12.35
N ILE A 159 -3.35 -7.13 -13.21
CA ILE A 159 -3.54 -7.47 -14.63
C ILE A 159 -4.14 -8.87 -14.81
N HIS A 160 -3.68 -9.87 -14.05
CA HIS A 160 -4.21 -11.24 -14.16
C HIS A 160 -5.58 -11.41 -13.50
N HIS A 161 -5.94 -10.51 -12.60
CA HIS A 161 -7.18 -10.51 -11.82
C HIS A 161 -8.03 -9.26 -12.10
N THR A 162 -8.04 -8.77 -13.34
CA THR A 162 -8.74 -7.53 -13.73
C THR A 162 -10.21 -7.52 -13.30
N GLU A 163 -10.87 -8.68 -13.29
CA GLU A 163 -12.26 -8.87 -12.87
C GLU A 163 -12.52 -8.53 -11.39
N GLU A 164 -11.47 -8.49 -10.56
CA GLU A 164 -11.56 -8.00 -9.18
C GLU A 164 -11.61 -6.48 -9.10
N PHE A 165 -11.11 -5.78 -10.12
CA PHE A 165 -10.92 -4.33 -10.13
C PHE A 165 -11.94 -3.61 -10.99
N PHE A 166 -12.40 -4.23 -12.08
CA PHE A 166 -13.25 -3.57 -13.07
C PHE A 166 -14.40 -4.44 -13.53
N ARG A 167 -15.50 -3.77 -13.89
CA ARG A 167 -16.48 -4.32 -14.82
C ARG A 167 -16.09 -3.87 -16.23
N LEU A 168 -15.60 -4.80 -17.04
CA LEU A 168 -15.25 -4.48 -18.42
C LEU A 168 -16.48 -4.30 -19.30
N ILE A 169 -16.48 -3.24 -20.10
CA ILE A 169 -17.53 -2.87 -21.06
C ILE A 169 -16.99 -2.65 -22.48
#